data_AF-A0A7L4P8K2-F1
#
_entry.id   AF-A0A7L4P8K2-F1
#
_cell.length_a   1.000
_cell.length_b   1.000
_cell.length_c   1.000
_cell.angle_alpha   90.00
_cell.angle_beta   90.00
_cell.angle_gamma   90.00
#
_symmetry.space_group_name_H-M   'P 1'
#
loop_
_entity.id
_entity.type
_entity.pdbx_description
1 polymer ?
#
loop_
_entity_poly.entity_id
_entity_poly.type
_entity_poly.pdbx_seq_one_letter_code
_entity_poly.pdbx_strand_id
1 'polypeptide(L)'
;MADNSPSIKEWKELYQKATEFKKLKPWEWMWDEQIFAVKNPETGETAYCTVMGRMQSFYGMAAYLGPEGLENYCDIQSGRITPDDPDAFFQQRVLVVSFEDRDDIEDEDYQIIRKLGLRFRGKNQWPLFRSFRPHYMPWYLDGDEARFLTLILEQAIIVGQGIKEDPELLTPPVLGKIFTRIPDHKGEWKDSWTDPTDDEGCVSESNDEEESISKVNMGEVSLPDKVTDET
;
A
#
# COMPACT_ATOMS: atom_id res chain seq x y z
N MET A 1 2.85 14.55 -19.01
CA MET A 1 3.27 14.16 -17.65
C MET A 1 4.66 13.58 -17.76
N ALA A 2 5.57 13.88 -16.83
CA ALA A 2 6.90 13.28 -16.85
C ALA A 2 6.76 11.76 -16.73
N ASP A 3 7.57 11.03 -17.50
CA ASP A 3 7.68 9.57 -17.39
C ASP A 3 8.31 9.24 -16.02
N ASN A 4 7.48 8.86 -15.04
CA ASN A 4 7.93 8.44 -13.70
C ASN A 4 8.28 6.95 -13.66
N SER A 5 8.69 6.37 -14.79
CA SER A 5 9.10 4.96 -14.84
C SER A 5 10.33 4.71 -13.96
N PRO A 6 10.45 3.54 -13.32
CA PRO A 6 11.61 3.22 -12.51
C PRO A 6 12.89 3.21 -13.35
N SER A 7 13.95 3.74 -12.76
CA SER A 7 15.29 3.69 -13.32
C SER A 7 15.82 2.26 -13.36
N ILE A 8 16.85 2.02 -14.18
CA ILE A 8 17.53 0.72 -14.24
C ILE A 8 18.10 0.30 -12.88
N LYS A 9 18.51 1.25 -12.04
CA LYS A 9 19.03 0.98 -10.70
C LYS A 9 17.90 0.47 -9.79
N GLU A 10 16.77 1.17 -9.75
CA GLU A 10 15.60 0.78 -8.94
C GLU A 10 15.08 -0.59 -9.38
N TRP A 11 14.97 -0.83 -10.69
CA TRP A 11 14.62 -2.15 -11.21
C TRP A 11 15.60 -3.24 -10.75
N LYS A 12 16.91 -2.98 -10.82
CA LYS A 12 17.92 -3.95 -10.40
C LYS A 12 17.77 -4.32 -8.92
N GLU A 13 17.56 -3.33 -8.06
CA GLU A 13 17.39 -3.52 -6.61
C GLU A 13 16.10 -4.29 -6.31
N LEU A 14 14.99 -3.93 -6.98
CA LEU A 14 13.70 -4.62 -6.84
C LEU A 14 13.79 -6.10 -7.24
N TYR A 15 14.33 -6.40 -8.42
CA TYR A 15 14.51 -7.78 -8.89
C TYR A 15 15.45 -8.58 -7.99
N GLN A 16 16.48 -7.95 -7.43
CA GLN A 16 17.36 -8.59 -6.45
C GLN A 16 16.58 -9.00 -5.19
N LYS A 17 15.82 -8.08 -4.59
CA LYS A 17 15.03 -8.37 -3.38
C LYS A 17 13.91 -9.36 -3.63
N ALA A 18 13.24 -9.31 -4.79
CA ALA A 18 12.25 -10.31 -5.19
C ALA A 18 12.87 -11.71 -5.31
N THR A 19 14.10 -11.80 -5.85
CA THR A 19 14.83 -13.08 -5.95
C THR A 19 15.23 -13.61 -4.56
N GLU A 20 15.68 -12.75 -3.66
CA GLU A 20 16.00 -13.10 -2.27
C GLU A 20 14.75 -13.61 -1.52
N PHE A 21 13.62 -12.91 -1.67
CA PHE A 21 12.32 -13.32 -1.12
C PHE A 21 11.83 -14.65 -1.70
N LYS A 22 11.93 -14.83 -3.03
CA LYS A 22 11.62 -16.11 -3.69
C LYS A 22 12.44 -17.26 -3.14
N LYS A 23 13.72 -17.02 -2.88
CA LYS A 23 14.64 -18.04 -2.36
C LYS A 23 14.31 -18.39 -0.91
N LEU A 24 13.87 -17.41 -0.12
CA LEU A 24 13.42 -17.65 1.26
C LEU A 24 12.16 -18.52 1.29
N LYS A 25 11.22 -18.30 0.36
CA LYS A 25 9.91 -18.97 0.30
C LYS A 25 9.10 -18.87 1.59
N PRO A 26 8.85 -17.66 2.12
CA PRO A 26 8.18 -17.50 3.41
C PRO A 26 6.78 -18.14 3.47
N TRP A 27 6.09 -18.28 2.33
CA TRP A 27 4.81 -19.00 2.21
C TRP A 27 4.88 -20.50 2.59
N GLU A 28 6.07 -21.10 2.76
CA GLU A 28 6.18 -22.47 3.28
C GLU A 28 5.83 -22.56 4.78
N TRP A 29 5.89 -21.45 5.52
CA TRP A 29 5.53 -21.41 6.95
C TRP A 29 4.58 -20.28 7.34
N MET A 30 4.48 -19.22 6.54
CA MET A 30 3.48 -18.17 6.74
C MET A 30 2.11 -18.58 6.17
N TRP A 31 1.05 -18.05 6.77
CA TRP A 31 -0.32 -18.11 6.27
C TRP A 31 -0.74 -16.76 5.69
N ASP A 32 -1.71 -16.75 4.80
CA ASP A 32 -2.23 -15.58 4.12
C ASP A 32 -3.04 -14.63 5.04
N GLU A 33 -3.51 -15.13 6.19
CA GLU A 33 -4.11 -14.29 7.23
C GLU A 33 -3.08 -13.57 8.11
N GLN A 34 -1.79 -13.94 8.02
CA GLN A 34 -0.73 -13.30 8.78
C GLN A 34 -0.31 -11.98 8.11
N ILE A 35 -0.74 -10.87 8.71
CA ILE A 35 -0.44 -9.52 8.24
C ILE A 35 0.65 -8.84 9.09
N PHE A 36 1.53 -8.10 8.43
CA PHE A 36 2.47 -7.16 9.06
C PHE A 36 2.51 -5.87 8.26
N ALA A 37 3.10 -4.82 8.79
CA ALA A 37 3.15 -3.52 8.13
C ALA A 37 4.58 -2.99 7.96
N VAL A 38 4.79 -2.17 6.94
CA VAL A 38 6.06 -1.51 6.64
C VAL A 38 5.80 -0.03 6.39
N LYS A 39 6.43 0.84 7.17
CA LYS A 39 6.32 2.29 6.99
C LYS A 39 7.26 2.76 5.89
N ASN A 40 6.75 3.53 4.94
CA ASN A 40 7.53 4.20 3.92
C ASN A 40 8.30 5.37 4.55
N PRO A 41 9.64 5.37 4.55
CA PRO A 41 10.41 6.50 5.07
C PRO A 41 10.30 7.77 4.21
N GLU A 42 9.98 7.64 2.92
CA GLU A 42 9.91 8.78 1.99
C GLU A 42 8.60 9.54 2.13
N THR A 43 7.47 8.82 2.22
CA THR A 43 6.12 9.42 2.21
C THR A 43 5.41 9.40 3.56
N GLY A 44 5.89 8.58 4.50
CA GLY A 44 5.18 8.28 5.73
C GLY A 44 3.96 7.38 5.55
N GLU A 45 3.68 6.87 4.35
CA GLU A 45 2.59 5.91 4.13
C GLU A 45 2.92 4.52 4.69
N THR A 46 1.92 3.79 5.17
CA THR A 46 2.10 2.40 5.62
C THR A 46 1.65 1.41 4.55
N ALA A 47 2.44 0.37 4.29
CA ALA A 47 2.02 -0.78 3.50
C ALA A 47 1.70 -1.96 4.41
N TYR A 48 0.49 -2.51 4.29
CA TYR A 48 0.02 -3.67 5.02
C TYR A 48 0.19 -4.92 4.15
N CYS A 49 1.01 -5.85 4.60
CA CYS A 49 1.61 -6.89 3.79
C CYS A 49 1.11 -8.27 4.19
N THR A 50 0.70 -9.07 3.20
CA THR A 50 0.39 -10.50 3.38
C THR A 50 1.18 -11.35 2.38
N VAL A 51 1.75 -12.45 2.88
CA VAL A 51 2.49 -13.42 2.07
C VAL A 51 1.52 -14.50 1.59
N MET A 52 1.48 -14.71 0.28
CA MET A 52 0.59 -15.67 -0.36
C MET A 52 1.36 -16.88 -0.91
N GLY A 53 0.71 -18.05 -0.83
CA GLY A 53 1.13 -19.23 -1.58
C GLY A 53 1.26 -20.53 -0.82
N ARG A 54 0.77 -20.58 0.41
CA ARG A 54 0.71 -21.81 1.19
C ARG A 54 -0.16 -22.89 0.53
N MET A 55 -1.20 -22.47 -0.23
CA MET A 55 -2.07 -23.36 -1.00
C MET A 55 -1.54 -23.71 -2.40
N GLN A 56 -0.29 -23.32 -2.73
CA GLN A 56 0.43 -23.68 -3.96
C GLN A 56 -0.21 -23.25 -5.30
N SER A 57 -1.28 -22.45 -5.27
CA SER A 57 -1.97 -21.93 -6.47
C SER A 57 -1.37 -20.61 -6.99
N PHE A 58 -0.77 -19.82 -6.10
CA PHE A 58 -0.20 -18.51 -6.39
C PHE A 58 1.00 -18.31 -5.47
N TYR A 59 2.10 -17.68 -5.92
CA TYR A 59 3.25 -17.41 -5.04
C TYR A 59 3.59 -15.94 -5.12
N GLY A 60 3.56 -15.24 -3.98
CA GLY A 60 3.80 -13.81 -3.99
C GLY A 60 3.51 -13.13 -2.67
N MET A 61 3.30 -11.82 -2.75
CA MET A 61 2.94 -10.96 -1.64
C MET A 61 2.13 -9.79 -2.17
N ALA A 62 1.13 -9.39 -1.39
CA ALA A 62 0.37 -8.17 -1.61
C ALA A 62 0.73 -7.17 -0.51
N ALA A 63 0.93 -5.91 -0.91
CA ALA A 63 1.20 -4.78 -0.04
C ALA A 63 0.14 -3.71 -0.25
N TYR A 64 -0.86 -3.70 0.63
CA TYR A 64 -1.99 -2.79 0.61
C TYR A 64 -1.58 -1.43 1.15
N LEU A 65 -1.79 -0.37 0.37
CA LEU A 65 -1.20 0.94 0.69
C LEU A 65 -2.17 1.86 1.44
N GLY A 66 -1.72 2.36 2.58
CA GLY A 66 -2.43 3.32 3.42
C GLY A 66 -3.76 2.79 3.97
N PRO A 67 -4.59 3.68 4.53
CA PRO A 67 -5.89 3.32 5.08
C PRO A 67 -6.82 2.66 4.06
N GLU A 68 -6.87 3.18 2.82
CA GLU A 68 -7.71 2.63 1.74
C GLU A 68 -7.32 1.19 1.41
N GLY A 69 -6.02 0.90 1.28
CA GLY A 69 -5.55 -0.46 1.03
C GLY A 69 -5.91 -1.40 2.17
N LEU A 70 -5.74 -0.97 3.43
CA LEU A 70 -6.09 -1.78 4.59
C LEU A 70 -7.59 -2.10 4.65
N GLU A 71 -8.44 -1.13 4.32
CA GLU A 71 -9.88 -1.34 4.21
C GLU A 71 -10.18 -2.40 3.15
N ASN A 72 -9.56 -2.31 1.96
CA ASN A 72 -9.72 -3.34 0.92
C ASN A 72 -9.31 -4.74 1.42
N TYR A 73 -8.19 -4.84 2.14
CA TYR A 73 -7.75 -6.10 2.75
C TYR A 73 -8.81 -6.65 3.72
N CYS A 74 -9.33 -5.81 4.62
CA CYS A 74 -10.36 -6.19 5.58
C CYS A 74 -11.65 -6.66 4.88
N ASP A 75 -12.02 -6.02 3.78
CA ASP A 75 -13.21 -6.35 3.00
C ASP A 75 -13.08 -7.71 2.33
N ILE A 76 -11.91 -8.01 1.76
CA ILE A 76 -11.57 -9.32 1.18
C ILE A 76 -11.59 -10.41 2.27
N GLN A 77 -10.92 -10.17 3.40
CA GLN A 77 -10.83 -11.14 4.50
C GLN A 77 -12.20 -11.42 5.15
N SER A 78 -13.06 -10.40 5.25
CA SER A 78 -14.41 -10.56 5.79
C SER A 78 -15.38 -11.22 4.81
N GLY A 79 -14.97 -11.44 3.55
CA GLY A 79 -15.83 -11.94 2.49
C GLY A 79 -16.93 -10.96 2.07
N ARG A 80 -16.83 -9.68 2.49
CA ARG A 80 -17.70 -8.61 1.97
C ARG A 80 -17.48 -8.38 0.49
N ILE A 81 -16.24 -8.61 0.07
CA ILE A 81 -15.80 -8.52 -1.30
C ILE A 81 -15.13 -9.84 -1.65
N THR A 82 -15.51 -10.44 -2.78
CA THR A 82 -14.83 -11.63 -3.28
C THR A 82 -13.80 -11.21 -4.34
N PRO A 83 -12.59 -11.79 -4.37
CA PRO A 83 -11.56 -11.38 -5.34
C PRO A 83 -11.96 -11.55 -6.82
N ASP A 84 -12.95 -12.39 -7.10
CA ASP A 84 -13.54 -12.63 -8.42
C ASP A 84 -14.67 -11.66 -8.78
N ASP A 85 -15.11 -10.82 -7.84
CA ASP A 85 -16.02 -9.72 -8.12
C ASP A 85 -15.27 -8.63 -8.92
N PRO A 86 -15.71 -8.28 -10.14
CA PRO A 86 -15.09 -7.24 -10.94
C PRO A 86 -14.96 -5.91 -10.19
N ASP A 87 -15.94 -5.56 -9.34
CA ASP A 87 -15.93 -4.29 -8.60
C ASP A 87 -14.87 -4.31 -7.49
N ALA A 88 -14.60 -5.47 -6.90
CA ALA A 88 -13.49 -5.68 -5.95
C ALA A 88 -12.15 -5.32 -6.56
N PHE A 89 -11.94 -5.82 -7.77
CA PHE A 89 -10.67 -5.75 -8.48
C PHE A 89 -10.31 -4.30 -8.81
N PHE A 90 -11.31 -3.49 -9.14
CA PHE A 90 -11.14 -2.06 -9.42
C PHE A 90 -11.10 -1.17 -8.18
N GLN A 91 -11.29 -1.69 -6.97
CA GLN A 91 -11.20 -0.90 -5.75
C GLN A 91 -9.86 -1.03 -5.03
N GLN A 92 -9.00 -1.95 -5.48
CA GLN A 92 -7.78 -2.28 -4.76
C GLN A 92 -6.71 -1.20 -4.90
N ARG A 93 -6.17 -0.76 -3.76
CA ARG A 93 -4.94 0.02 -3.67
C ARG A 93 -3.81 -0.85 -3.12
N VAL A 94 -3.14 -1.58 -4.02
CA VAL A 94 -2.19 -2.64 -3.65
C VAL A 94 -1.03 -2.75 -4.63
N LEU A 95 0.18 -2.98 -4.11
CA LEU A 95 1.32 -3.42 -4.89
C LEU A 95 1.46 -4.93 -4.75
N VAL A 96 1.60 -5.61 -5.89
CA VAL A 96 1.71 -7.06 -5.92
C VAL A 96 3.05 -7.45 -6.54
N VAL A 97 3.74 -8.35 -5.85
CA VAL A 97 4.83 -9.14 -6.42
C VAL A 97 4.38 -10.58 -6.48
N SER A 98 4.42 -11.16 -7.67
CA SER A 98 4.09 -12.56 -7.89
C SER A 98 5.20 -13.27 -8.65
N PHE A 99 5.17 -14.60 -8.62
CA PHE A 99 6.16 -15.43 -9.30
C PHE A 99 5.46 -16.38 -10.25
N GLU A 100 5.52 -16.03 -11.53
CA GLU A 100 4.71 -16.63 -12.59
C GLU A 100 5.51 -17.57 -13.49
N ASP A 101 4.79 -18.19 -14.43
CA ASP A 101 5.37 -18.91 -15.56
C ASP A 101 5.80 -17.91 -16.66
N ARG A 102 6.61 -18.38 -17.61
CA ARG A 102 7.08 -17.52 -18.71
C ARG A 102 5.91 -16.99 -19.54
N ASP A 103 4.83 -17.77 -19.69
CA ASP A 103 3.72 -17.46 -20.58
C ASP A 103 2.87 -16.28 -20.06
N ASP A 104 2.97 -15.96 -18.77
CA ASP A 104 2.28 -14.84 -18.12
C ASP A 104 3.10 -13.53 -18.13
N ILE A 105 4.34 -13.58 -18.61
CA ILE A 105 5.23 -12.41 -18.68
C ILE A 105 5.06 -11.69 -20.01
N GLU A 106 4.57 -10.45 -19.94
CA GLU A 106 4.40 -9.55 -21.08
C GLU A 106 5.74 -9.09 -21.66
N ASP A 107 5.72 -8.59 -22.89
CA ASP A 107 6.93 -8.20 -23.62
C ASP A 107 7.66 -7.05 -22.93
N GLU A 108 6.94 -6.09 -22.37
CA GLU A 108 7.44 -4.96 -21.60
C GLU A 108 8.21 -5.41 -20.35
N ASP A 109 7.64 -6.32 -19.55
CA ASP A 109 8.31 -6.91 -18.39
C ASP A 109 9.56 -7.67 -18.83
N TYR A 110 9.43 -8.46 -19.90
CA TYR A 110 10.54 -9.24 -20.45
C TYR A 110 11.68 -8.33 -20.92
N GLN A 111 11.40 -7.16 -21.50
CA GLN A 111 12.45 -6.21 -21.88
C GLN A 111 13.21 -5.68 -20.66
N ILE A 112 12.55 -5.45 -19.52
CA ILE A 112 13.22 -5.04 -18.28
C ILE A 112 14.17 -6.15 -17.81
N ILE A 113 13.68 -7.40 -17.71
CA ILE A 113 14.49 -8.57 -17.34
C ILE A 113 15.72 -8.69 -18.24
N ARG A 114 15.53 -8.54 -19.56
CA ARG A 114 16.60 -8.60 -20.55
C ARG A 114 17.61 -7.47 -20.39
N LYS A 115 17.16 -6.23 -20.18
CA LYS A 115 18.03 -5.05 -19.95
C LYS A 115 18.90 -5.22 -18.71
N LEU A 116 18.37 -5.87 -17.67
CA LEU A 116 19.12 -6.19 -16.45
C LEU A 116 20.07 -7.38 -16.61
N GLY A 117 20.01 -8.11 -17.73
CA GLY A 117 20.82 -9.31 -17.96
C GLY A 117 20.41 -10.51 -17.12
N LEU A 118 19.19 -10.49 -16.57
CA LEU A 118 18.66 -11.55 -15.71
C LEU A 118 18.13 -12.72 -16.54
N ARG A 119 18.07 -13.90 -15.92
CA ARG A 119 17.57 -15.14 -16.53
C ARG A 119 16.78 -15.94 -15.52
N PHE A 120 15.53 -16.24 -15.84
CA PHE A 120 14.65 -17.10 -15.06
C PHE A 120 14.27 -18.33 -15.90
N ARG A 121 14.11 -19.48 -15.23
CA ARG A 121 13.79 -20.75 -15.89
C ARG A 121 12.99 -21.65 -14.95
N GLY A 122 11.96 -22.29 -15.50
CA GLY A 122 11.07 -23.17 -14.74
C GLY A 122 9.79 -22.47 -14.33
N LYS A 123 8.90 -23.24 -13.69
CA LYS A 123 7.59 -22.78 -13.29
C LYS A 123 7.63 -21.89 -12.06
N ASN A 124 6.80 -20.85 -12.02
CA ASN A 124 6.67 -19.91 -10.91
C ASN A 124 8.02 -19.28 -10.50
N GLN A 125 8.86 -18.99 -11.49
CA GLN A 125 10.21 -18.44 -11.31
C GLN A 125 10.37 -17.01 -11.80
N TRP A 126 9.40 -16.48 -12.53
CA TRP A 126 9.50 -15.16 -13.15
C TRP A 126 8.86 -14.11 -12.24
N PRO A 127 9.63 -13.19 -11.62
CA PRO A 127 9.05 -12.12 -10.83
C PRO A 127 8.21 -11.21 -11.74
N LEU A 128 6.98 -10.96 -11.34
CA LEU A 128 6.06 -10.02 -11.96
C LEU A 128 5.66 -8.99 -10.91
N PHE A 129 5.58 -7.73 -11.32
CA PHE A 129 5.24 -6.61 -10.44
C PHE A 129 4.09 -5.83 -11.03
N ARG A 130 3.05 -5.58 -10.23
CA ARG A 130 1.88 -4.81 -10.65
C ARG A 130 1.43 -3.84 -9.57
N SER A 131 1.04 -2.65 -10.00
CA SER A 131 0.34 -1.65 -9.20
C SER A 131 -1.14 -1.72 -9.53
N PHE A 132 -1.96 -1.89 -8.51
CA PHE A 132 -3.40 -1.80 -8.59
C PHE A 132 -3.79 -0.46 -7.99
N ARG A 133 -4.45 0.35 -8.82
CA ARG A 133 -4.96 1.66 -8.44
C ARG A 133 -6.46 1.65 -8.62
N PRO A 134 -7.24 2.22 -7.67
CA PRO A 134 -8.67 2.26 -7.79
C PRO A 134 -9.13 2.85 -9.13
N HIS A 135 -10.05 2.15 -9.81
CA HIS A 135 -10.63 2.48 -11.10
C HIS A 135 -9.70 2.33 -12.32
N TYR A 136 -8.53 1.72 -12.15
CA TYR A 136 -7.60 1.41 -13.23
C TYR A 136 -7.37 -0.09 -13.36
N MET A 137 -6.98 -0.53 -14.57
CA MET A 137 -6.45 -1.88 -14.75
C MET A 137 -5.08 -1.98 -14.07
N PRO A 138 -4.68 -3.18 -13.59
CA PRO A 138 -3.34 -3.40 -13.06
C PRO A 138 -2.29 -2.95 -14.06
N TRP A 139 -1.31 -2.21 -13.58
CA TRP A 139 -0.33 -1.57 -14.45
C TRP A 139 1.10 -1.74 -13.91
N TYR A 140 2.07 -1.33 -14.71
CA TYR A 140 3.47 -1.29 -14.31
C TYR A 140 3.67 -0.31 -13.16
N LEU A 141 4.69 -0.58 -12.34
CA LEU A 141 5.08 0.30 -11.24
C LEU A 141 5.65 1.61 -11.77
N ASP A 142 5.38 2.70 -11.06
CA ASP A 142 6.23 3.90 -11.13
C ASP A 142 7.46 3.78 -10.23
N GLY A 143 8.36 4.76 -10.32
CA GLY A 143 9.63 4.77 -9.59
C GLY A 143 9.46 4.75 -8.08
N ASP A 144 8.44 5.45 -7.56
CA ASP A 144 8.20 5.56 -6.12
C ASP A 144 7.65 4.23 -5.58
N GLU A 145 6.72 3.61 -6.32
CA GLU A 145 6.21 2.27 -6.04
C GLU A 145 7.31 1.21 -6.11
N ALA A 146 8.23 1.29 -7.09
CA ALA A 146 9.34 0.35 -7.21
C ALA A 146 10.32 0.47 -6.04
N ARG A 147 10.65 1.69 -5.58
CA ARG A 147 11.48 1.90 -4.39
C ARG A 147 10.79 1.38 -3.14
N PHE A 148 9.50 1.68 -2.96
CA PHE A 148 8.79 1.25 -1.78
C PHE A 148 8.61 -0.28 -1.75
N LEU A 149 8.23 -0.91 -2.87
CA LEU A 149 8.11 -2.36 -2.95
C LEU A 149 9.44 -3.07 -2.70
N THR A 150 10.57 -2.45 -3.07
CA THR A 150 11.91 -2.96 -2.73
C THR A 150 12.13 -2.99 -1.22
N LEU A 151 11.80 -1.90 -0.52
CA LEU A 151 11.88 -1.83 0.95
C LEU A 151 10.93 -2.82 1.61
N ILE A 152 9.70 -2.94 1.10
CA ILE A 152 8.70 -3.89 1.60
C ILE A 152 9.24 -5.32 1.50
N LEU A 153 9.79 -5.71 0.34
CA LEU A 153 10.39 -7.04 0.15
C LEU A 153 11.57 -7.29 1.09
N GLU A 154 12.42 -6.28 1.30
CA GLU A 154 13.52 -6.37 2.26
C GLU A 154 13.03 -6.62 3.69
N GLN A 155 12.02 -5.88 4.14
CA GLN A 155 11.44 -6.10 5.47
C GLN A 155 10.65 -7.41 5.56
N ALA A 156 9.97 -7.83 4.48
CA ALA A 156 9.26 -9.09 4.42
C ALA A 156 10.19 -10.30 4.58
N ILE A 157 11.43 -10.22 4.06
CA ILE A 157 12.46 -11.25 4.28
C ILE A 157 12.82 -11.35 5.76
N ILE A 158 13.02 -10.21 6.43
CA ILE A 158 13.37 -10.15 7.86
C ILE A 158 12.23 -10.68 8.71
N VAL A 159 11.00 -10.21 8.49
CA VAL A 159 9.80 -10.65 9.21
C VAL A 159 9.53 -12.13 8.98
N GLY A 160 9.64 -12.59 7.72
CA GLY A 160 9.46 -14.00 7.38
C GLY A 160 10.48 -14.91 8.08
N GLN A 161 11.75 -14.49 8.18
CA GLN A 161 12.76 -15.19 8.99
C GLN A 161 12.39 -15.19 10.47
N GLY A 162 11.97 -14.04 11.01
CA GLY A 162 11.51 -13.93 12.39
C GLY A 162 10.37 -14.88 12.73
N ILE A 163 9.35 -14.98 11.86
CA ILE A 163 8.21 -15.91 12.05
C ILE A 163 8.66 -17.38 12.00
N LYS A 164 9.69 -17.68 11.21
CA LYS A 164 10.25 -19.03 11.13
C LYS A 164 10.90 -19.45 12.45
N GLU A 165 11.52 -18.50 13.15
CA GLU A 165 12.17 -18.70 14.44
C GLU A 165 11.16 -18.64 15.60
N ASP A 166 10.19 -17.72 15.51
CA ASP A 166 9.10 -17.50 16.46
C ASP A 166 7.75 -17.41 15.73
N PRO A 167 6.99 -18.53 15.63
CA PRO A 167 5.68 -18.54 14.98
C PRO A 167 4.66 -17.58 15.59
N GLU A 168 4.86 -17.13 16.83
CA GLU A 168 3.97 -16.21 17.52
C GLU A 168 4.38 -14.73 17.35
N LEU A 169 5.41 -14.42 16.54
CA LEU A 169 5.92 -13.05 16.35
C LEU A 169 4.83 -12.03 16.00
N LEU A 170 3.84 -12.45 15.20
CA LEU A 170 2.71 -11.60 14.77
C LEU A 170 1.51 -11.66 15.72
N THR A 171 1.66 -12.22 16.93
CA THR A 171 0.61 -12.21 17.96
C THR A 171 0.60 -10.87 18.68
N PRO A 172 -0.45 -10.05 18.51
CA PRO A 172 -0.47 -8.71 19.08
C PRO A 172 -0.61 -8.76 20.61
N PRO A 173 0.06 -7.85 21.34
CA PRO A 173 -0.12 -7.73 22.78
C PRO A 173 -1.49 -7.15 23.15
N VAL A 174 -2.13 -6.43 22.21
CA VAL A 174 -3.44 -5.81 22.34
C VAL A 174 -4.19 -5.97 21.02
N LEU A 175 -5.46 -6.37 21.08
CA LEU A 175 -6.31 -6.55 19.90
C LEU A 175 -6.37 -5.26 19.05
N GLY A 176 -6.34 -5.41 17.74
CA GLY A 176 -6.41 -4.30 16.78
C GLY A 176 -5.07 -3.70 16.38
N LYS A 177 -3.97 -4.04 17.07
CA LYS A 177 -2.63 -3.59 16.68
C LYS A 177 -2.02 -4.48 15.61
N ILE A 178 -1.26 -3.88 14.71
CA ILE A 178 -0.49 -4.57 13.66
C ILE A 178 1.00 -4.43 13.95
N PHE A 179 1.74 -5.51 13.73
CA PHE A 179 3.20 -5.51 13.83
C PHE A 179 3.78 -4.72 12.67
N THR A 180 4.52 -3.66 12.97
CA THR A 180 4.97 -2.68 11.98
C THR A 180 6.47 -2.46 12.07
N ARG A 181 7.13 -2.59 10.92
CA ARG A 181 8.54 -2.20 10.71
C ARG A 181 8.59 -0.71 10.43
N ILE A 182 9.23 0.06 11.31
CA ILE A 182 9.33 1.52 11.21
C ILE A 182 10.80 1.91 11.12
N PRO A 183 11.22 2.67 10.10
CA PRO A 183 12.56 3.24 10.04
C PRO A 183 12.64 4.46 10.98
N ASP A 184 13.76 4.62 11.68
CA ASP A 184 14.07 5.84 12.42
C ASP A 184 14.66 6.93 11.48
N HIS A 185 14.94 8.11 12.03
CA HIS A 185 15.51 9.24 11.26
C HIS A 185 16.93 8.96 10.72
N LYS A 186 17.59 7.89 11.16
CA LYS A 186 18.91 7.45 10.69
C LYS A 186 18.81 6.29 9.70
N GLY A 187 17.61 5.79 9.42
CA GLY A 187 17.36 4.64 8.55
C GLY A 187 17.50 3.28 9.25
N GLU A 188 17.60 3.25 10.58
CA GLU A 188 17.59 2.01 11.37
C GLU A 188 16.14 1.55 11.58
N TRP A 189 15.87 0.27 11.31
CA TRP A 189 14.53 -0.30 11.41
C TRP A 189 14.25 -0.84 12.81
N LYS A 190 13.07 -0.53 13.34
CA LYS A 190 12.56 -1.06 14.62
C LYS A 190 11.21 -1.76 14.46
N ASP A 191 10.94 -2.67 15.39
CA ASP A 191 9.63 -3.29 15.57
C ASP A 191 8.73 -2.42 16.45
N SER A 192 7.48 -2.30 16.08
CA SER A 192 6.46 -1.59 16.85
C SER A 192 5.08 -2.22 16.64
N TRP A 193 4.21 -2.07 17.61
CA TRP A 193 2.79 -2.42 17.50
C TRP A 193 1.98 -1.14 17.33
N THR A 194 1.52 -0.86 16.11
CA THR A 194 0.81 0.38 15.76
C THR A 194 -0.69 0.16 15.64
N ASP A 195 -1.45 1.20 15.95
CA ASP A 195 -2.87 1.25 15.58
C ASP A 195 -2.96 1.63 14.09
N PRO A 196 -3.64 0.85 13.24
CA PRO A 196 -3.84 1.24 11.84
C PRO A 196 -4.61 2.56 11.68
N THR A 197 -5.39 3.00 12.67
CA THR A 197 -6.08 4.31 12.59
C THR A 197 -5.15 5.49 12.76
N ASP A 198 -3.96 5.28 13.33
CA ASP A 198 -2.93 6.33 13.50
C ASP A 198 -2.15 6.59 12.19
N ASP A 199 -2.48 5.89 11.10
CA ASP A 199 -1.88 6.10 9.79
C ASP A 199 -2.44 7.39 9.15
N GLU A 200 -2.06 8.53 9.71
CA GLU A 200 -2.20 9.84 9.08
C GLU A 200 -1.22 9.92 7.90
N GLY A 201 -1.52 9.21 6.82
CA GLY A 201 -0.83 9.42 5.55
C GLY A 201 -0.94 10.90 5.21
N CYS A 202 0.21 11.58 5.07
CA CYS A 202 0.36 13.02 4.88
C CYS A 202 -0.91 13.71 4.36
N VAL A 203 -1.78 14.14 5.28
CA VAL A 203 -2.80 15.14 4.95
C VAL A 203 -2.00 16.41 4.78
N SER A 204 -1.68 16.77 3.53
CA SER A 204 -1.30 18.15 3.28
C SER A 204 -2.48 18.99 3.75
N GLU A 205 -2.29 19.77 4.82
CA GLU A 205 -3.23 20.79 5.25
C GLU A 205 -3.45 21.74 4.06
N SER A 206 -4.48 21.49 3.25
CA SER A 206 -5.09 22.54 2.46
C SER A 206 -5.87 23.41 3.43
N ASN A 207 -5.23 24.50 3.87
CA ASN A 207 -5.92 25.64 4.45
C ASN A 207 -6.86 26.21 3.39
N ASP A 208 -8.07 25.67 3.31
CA ASP A 208 -9.18 26.36 2.68
C ASP A 208 -9.88 27.18 3.76
N GLU A 209 -9.54 28.47 3.75
CA GLU A 209 -10.28 29.54 4.40
C GLU A 209 -11.75 29.54 3.92
N GLU A 210 -12.64 28.83 4.61
CA GLU A 210 -14.07 29.16 4.61
C GLU A 210 -14.41 30.00 5.85
N GLU A 211 -13.84 31.20 5.92
CA GLU A 211 -14.47 32.29 6.65
C GLU A 211 -15.22 33.15 5.65
N SER A 212 -16.50 32.82 5.41
CA SER A 212 -17.37 33.67 4.62
C SER A 212 -18.84 33.52 5.02
N ILE A 213 -19.29 34.61 5.65
CA ILE A 213 -20.66 35.14 5.62
C ILE A 213 -21.59 34.57 6.71
N SER A 214 -21.41 35.08 7.92
CA SER A 214 -22.56 35.47 8.74
C SER A 214 -22.44 36.94 9.12
N LYS A 215 -23.57 37.65 9.03
CA LYS A 215 -23.81 39.09 9.34
C LYS A 215 -23.71 40.04 8.15
N VAL A 216 -24.69 39.97 7.25
CA VAL A 216 -25.28 41.20 6.71
C VAL A 216 -26.31 41.68 7.75
N ASN A 217 -25.99 42.83 8.33
CA ASN A 217 -26.78 43.57 9.30
C ASN A 217 -28.08 44.05 8.63
N MET A 218 -29.24 43.56 9.06
CA MET A 218 -30.52 44.24 8.82
C MET A 218 -30.55 45.45 9.76
N GLY A 219 -30.05 46.59 9.28
CA GLY A 219 -30.29 47.88 9.90
C GLY A 219 -31.74 48.31 9.66
N GLU A 220 -32.48 48.45 10.74
CA GLU A 220 -33.83 49.04 10.80
C GLU A 220 -33.89 50.37 10.04
N VAL A 221 -34.76 50.44 9.03
CA VAL A 221 -35.25 51.71 8.49
C VAL A 221 -36.44 52.12 9.35
N SER A 222 -36.19 53.10 10.21
CA SER A 222 -37.18 53.76 11.05
C SER A 222 -38.21 54.52 10.19
N LEU A 223 -39.49 54.26 10.41
CA LEU A 223 -40.62 54.98 9.82
C LEU A 223 -40.94 56.22 10.69
N PRO A 224 -41.19 57.41 10.11
CA PRO A 224 -41.54 58.59 10.90
C PRO A 224 -43.00 58.54 11.40
N ASP A 225 -43.17 58.85 12.68
CA ASP A 225 -44.45 58.98 13.36
C ASP A 225 -45.31 60.12 12.78
N LYS A 226 -46.61 59.84 12.76
CA LYS A 226 -47.69 60.77 12.41
C LYS A 226 -47.69 61.98 13.34
N VAL A 227 -47.60 63.17 12.76
CA VAL A 227 -48.02 64.41 13.40
C VAL A 227 -49.55 64.44 13.41
N THR A 228 -50.12 64.44 14.62
CA THR A 228 -51.51 64.79 14.90
C THR A 228 -51.71 66.29 14.76
N ASP A 229 -52.77 66.63 14.05
CA ASP A 229 -53.32 67.96 13.83
C ASP A 229 -54.27 68.30 15.00
N GLU A 230 -54.03 69.37 15.76
CA GLU A 230 -55.07 70.09 16.51
C GLU A 230 -54.73 71.58 16.70
N THR A 231 -55.69 72.41 16.27
CA THR A 231 -55.98 73.84 16.52
C THR A 231 -55.21 74.94 15.80
#